data_AF-A0A8R7PIM5-F1
#
_entry.id   AF-A0A8R7PIM5-F1
#
_cell.length_a   1.000
_cell.length_b   1.000
_cell.length_c   1.000
_cell.angle_alpha   90.00
_cell.angle_beta   90.00
_cell.angle_gamma   90.00
#
_symmetry.space_group_name_H-M   'P 1'
#
loop_
_entity.id
_entity.type
_entity.pdbx_description
1 polymer ?
#
loop_
_entity_poly.entity_id
_entity_poly.type
_entity_poly.pdbx_seq_one_letter_code
_entity_poly.pdbx_strand_id
1 'polypeptide(L)'
;MATDGQADRLSSLPDDLLYHVLSFLPAHEVVPTCLLARRWRHLWRSTPALRITGVKGCTNPEWFVNFVHNVLLLRDPRTQLDSFEIDLDERDFDFKEFLPA
;
A
#
# COMPACT_ATOMS: atom_id res chain seq x y z
N MET A 1 15.21 36.77 6.99
CA MET A 1 15.32 36.09 5.68
C MET A 1 14.46 34.85 5.76
N ALA A 2 13.25 34.90 5.19
CA ALA A 2 12.35 33.76 5.16
C ALA A 2 12.84 32.81 4.06
N THR A 3 13.28 31.61 4.45
CA THR A 3 13.33 30.51 3.49
C THR A 3 11.89 30.16 3.19
N ASP A 4 11.47 30.42 1.96
CA ASP A 4 10.21 29.97 1.39
C ASP A 4 10.14 28.45 1.57
N GLY A 5 9.48 28.03 2.65
CA GLY A 5 9.17 26.65 2.93
C GLY A 5 8.16 26.24 1.89
N GLN A 6 8.66 25.74 0.76
CA GLN A 6 7.87 25.23 -0.34
C GLN A 6 6.87 24.24 0.23
N ALA A 7 5.63 24.72 0.45
CA ALA A 7 4.59 23.95 1.08
C ALA A 7 4.46 22.66 0.27
N ASP A 8 4.68 21.51 0.93
CA ASP A 8 4.59 20.21 0.28
C ASP A 8 3.21 20.12 -0.38
N ARG A 9 3.20 20.20 -1.72
CA ARG A 9 1.97 20.31 -2.51
C ARG A 9 1.11 19.07 -2.37
N LEU A 10 1.69 17.94 -1.95
CA LEU A 10 0.96 16.73 -1.60
C LEU A 10 0.28 16.88 -0.24
N SER A 11 0.93 17.53 0.73
CA SER A 11 0.34 17.83 2.03
C SER A 11 -0.78 18.88 1.99
N SER A 12 -0.84 19.72 0.95
CA SER A 12 -1.92 20.72 0.79
C SER A 12 -3.17 20.19 0.11
N LEU A 13 -3.16 18.97 -0.43
CA LEU A 13 -4.34 18.33 -1.00
C LEU A 13 -5.36 17.98 0.10
N PRO A 14 -6.67 18.01 -0.17
CA PRO A 14 -7.71 17.43 0.68
C PRO A 14 -7.54 15.92 0.87
N ASP A 15 -8.00 15.39 2.00
CA ASP A 15 -7.89 13.95 2.33
C ASP A 15 -8.53 13.07 1.25
N ASP A 16 -9.66 13.48 0.68
CA ASP A 16 -10.37 12.73 -0.36
C ASP A 16 -9.52 12.46 -1.60
N LEU A 17 -8.73 13.46 -2.03
CA LEU A 17 -7.81 13.29 -3.16
C LEU A 17 -6.62 12.40 -2.79
N LEU A 18 -6.18 12.46 -1.54
CA LEU A 18 -5.10 11.59 -1.05
C LEU A 18 -5.57 10.13 -0.97
N TYR A 19 -6.79 9.87 -0.52
CA TYR A 19 -7.41 8.54 -0.57
C TYR A 19 -7.51 8.03 -2.01
N HIS A 20 -7.88 8.91 -2.95
CA HIS A 20 -7.95 8.55 -4.35
C HIS A 20 -6.57 8.18 -4.90
N VAL A 21 -5.52 8.97 -4.63
CA VAL A 21 -4.14 8.63 -5.05
C VAL A 21 -3.67 7.32 -4.42
N LEU A 22 -3.86 7.16 -3.11
CA LEU A 22 -3.49 5.94 -2.38
C LEU A 22 -4.23 4.71 -2.90
N SER A 23 -5.47 4.86 -3.37
CA SER A 23 -6.26 3.76 -3.93
C SER A 23 -5.65 3.15 -5.20
N PHE A 24 -4.83 3.89 -5.93
CA PHE A 24 -4.14 3.38 -7.11
C PHE A 24 -2.82 2.67 -6.81
N LEU A 25 -2.22 2.92 -5.66
CA LEU A 25 -0.89 2.40 -5.32
C LEU A 25 -0.96 0.98 -4.73
N PRO A 26 -0.02 0.09 -5.13
CA PRO A 26 0.19 -1.16 -4.42
C PRO A 26 0.57 -0.92 -2.96
N ALA A 27 0.09 -1.74 -2.04
CA ALA A 27 0.29 -1.61 -0.60
C ALA A 27 1.78 -1.58 -0.20
N HIS A 28 2.64 -2.26 -0.96
CA HIS A 28 4.09 -2.26 -0.72
C HIS A 28 4.75 -0.92 -1.11
N GLU A 29 4.17 -0.18 -2.05
CA GLU A 29 4.62 1.15 -2.46
C GLU A 29 4.01 2.26 -1.61
N VAL A 30 2.87 2.01 -0.98
CA VAL A 30 2.21 2.98 -0.08
C VAL A 30 3.09 3.33 1.12
N VAL A 31 3.86 2.36 1.64
CA VAL A 31 4.75 2.56 2.80
C VAL A 31 5.84 3.62 2.51
N PRO A 32 6.62 3.56 1.41
CA PRO A 32 7.55 4.63 1.07
C PRO A 32 6.85 5.95 0.74
N THR A 33 5.63 5.95 0.17
CA THR A 33 4.88 7.21 -0.04
C THR A 33 4.49 7.87 1.29
N CYS A 34 4.26 7.08 2.34
CA CYS A 34 4.00 7.60 3.69
C CYS A 34 5.21 8.32 4.32
N LEU A 35 6.42 8.17 3.76
CA LEU A 35 7.61 8.91 4.19
C LEU A 35 7.63 10.34 3.63
N LEU A 36 6.93 10.60 2.52
CA LEU A 36 6.88 11.91 1.87
C LEU A 36 6.04 12.91 2.66
N ALA A 37 4.99 12.43 3.33
CA ALA A 37 4.14 13.26 4.18
C ALA A 37 3.54 12.44 5.33
N ARG A 38 3.75 12.92 6.58
CA ARG A 38 3.26 12.26 7.81
C ARG A 38 1.76 11.95 7.79
N ARG A 39 0.97 12.76 7.09
CA ARG A 39 -0.49 12.61 6.96
C ARG A 39 -0.88 11.33 6.18
N TRP A 40 -0.08 10.92 5.20
CA TRP A 40 -0.34 9.74 4.37
C TRP A 40 -0.26 8.44 5.19
N ARG A 41 0.57 8.43 6.24
CA ARG A 41 0.69 7.29 7.18
C ARG A 41 -0.63 6.95 7.90
N HIS A 42 -1.51 7.92 8.07
CA HIS A 42 -2.81 7.71 8.71
C HIS A 42 -3.87 7.38 7.67
N LEU A 43 -3.82 8.02 6.50
CA LEU A 43 -4.81 7.85 5.43
C LEU A 43 -4.77 6.46 4.78
N TRP A 44 -3.60 5.84 4.61
CA TRP A 44 -3.57 4.53 3.95
C TRP A 44 -4.40 3.48 4.71
N ARG A 45 -4.46 3.57 6.05
CA ARG A 45 -5.21 2.64 6.91
C ARG A 45 -6.72 2.72 6.68
N SER A 46 -7.18 3.88 6.23
CA SER A 46 -8.59 4.22 6.00
C SER A 46 -8.94 4.27 4.51
N THR A 47 -8.01 3.89 3.63
CA THR A 47 -8.23 3.95 2.18
C THR A 47 -9.21 2.86 1.74
N PRO A 48 -10.26 3.15 0.97
CA PRO A 48 -11.29 2.17 0.62
C PRO A 48 -10.83 1.10 -0.38
N ALA A 49 -9.67 1.29 -1.02
CA ALA A 49 -9.07 0.29 -1.89
C ALA A 49 -7.77 -0.28 -1.29
N LEU A 50 -7.57 -1.58 -1.44
CA LEU A 50 -6.33 -2.26 -1.11
C LEU A 50 -5.84 -3.05 -2.33
N ARG A 51 -4.64 -2.74 -2.79
CA ARG A 51 -4.01 -3.43 -3.92
C ARG A 51 -2.73 -4.11 -3.47
N ILE A 52 -2.66 -5.42 -3.54
CA ILE A 52 -1.46 -6.21 -3.25
C ILE A 52 -1.05 -6.83 -4.59
N THR A 53 -0.41 -6.02 -5.42
CA THR A 53 -0.01 -6.40 -6.79
C THR A 53 1.45 -6.04 -7.04
N GLY A 54 2.05 -6.65 -8.08
CA GLY A 54 3.40 -6.31 -8.52
C GLY A 54 4.49 -6.56 -7.48
N VAL A 55 4.27 -7.51 -6.56
CA VAL A 55 5.26 -7.87 -5.53
C VAL A 55 6.34 -8.75 -6.16
N LYS A 56 7.10 -8.16 -7.09
CA LYS A 56 8.10 -8.85 -7.90
C LYS A 56 9.23 -9.41 -7.05
N GLY A 57 9.60 -10.65 -7.31
CA GLY A 57 10.72 -11.30 -6.64
C GLY A 57 10.40 -11.72 -5.21
N CYS A 58 9.11 -11.80 -4.84
CA CYS A 58 8.71 -12.47 -3.61
C CYS A 58 8.89 -13.99 -3.75
N THR A 59 10.04 -14.47 -3.28
CA THR A 59 10.36 -15.90 -3.22
C THR A 59 9.94 -16.56 -1.91
N ASN A 60 9.57 -15.76 -0.89
CA ASN A 60 9.19 -16.25 0.42
C ASN A 60 7.66 -16.15 0.66
N PRO A 61 6.92 -17.27 0.62
CA PRO A 61 5.47 -17.27 0.87
C PRO A 61 5.13 -16.84 2.30
N GLU A 62 5.92 -17.20 3.30
CA GLU A 62 5.66 -16.79 4.69
C GLU A 62 5.79 -15.28 4.86
N TRP A 63 6.77 -14.66 4.20
CA TRP A 63 6.90 -13.22 4.21
C TRP A 63 5.66 -12.56 3.60
N PHE A 64 5.18 -13.07 2.46
CA PHE A 64 3.99 -12.54 1.80
C PHE A 64 2.75 -12.65 2.69
N VAL A 65 2.51 -13.82 3.28
CA VAL A 65 1.40 -14.03 4.21
C VAL A 65 1.50 -13.08 5.40
N ASN A 66 2.69 -12.93 5.99
CA ASN A 66 2.92 -11.99 7.08
C ASN A 66 2.72 -10.53 6.65
N PHE A 67 3.13 -10.16 5.44
CA PHE A 67 2.91 -8.83 4.89
C PHE A 67 1.42 -8.53 4.75
N VAL A 68 0.67 -9.41 4.08
CA VAL A 68 -0.78 -9.27 3.91
C VAL A 68 -1.49 -9.22 5.26
N HIS A 69 -1.13 -10.12 6.17
CA HIS A 69 -1.68 -10.14 7.53
C HIS A 69 -1.44 -8.82 8.28
N ASN A 70 -0.21 -8.30 8.24
CA ASN A 70 0.12 -7.02 8.88
C ASN A 70 -0.62 -5.83 8.25
N VAL A 71 -0.74 -5.81 6.92
CA VAL A 71 -1.49 -4.76 6.20
C VAL A 71 -2.96 -4.77 6.61
N LEU A 72 -3.58 -5.95 6.69
CA LEU A 72 -4.97 -6.10 7.13
C LEU A 72 -5.16 -5.74 8.60
N LEU A 73 -4.25 -6.16 9.48
CA LEU A 73 -4.30 -5.82 10.92
C LEU A 73 -4.17 -4.33 11.20
N LEU A 74 -3.38 -3.61 10.39
CA LEU A 74 -3.10 -2.20 10.61
C LEU A 74 -4.16 -1.27 9.99
N ARG A 75 -5.11 -1.79 9.22
CA ARG A 75 -6.23 -1.03 8.68
C ARG A 75 -7.19 -0.55 9.77
N ASP A 76 -7.91 0.52 9.47
CA ASP A 76 -8.99 0.99 10.34
C ASP A 76 -10.23 0.10 10.15
N PRO A 77 -10.66 -0.66 11.19
CA PRO A 77 -11.81 -1.55 11.08
C PRO A 77 -13.13 -0.81 10.89
N ARG A 78 -13.17 0.52 11.07
CA ARG A 78 -14.37 1.35 10.83
C ARG A 78 -14.54 1.72 9.37
N THR A 79 -13.51 1.56 8.55
CA THR A 79 -13.54 1.90 7.14
C THR A 79 -13.93 0.70 6.30
N GLN A 80 -14.88 0.91 5.38
CA GLN A 80 -15.28 -0.12 4.44
C GLN A 80 -14.19 -0.30 3.38
N LEU A 81 -13.98 -1.55 2.99
CA LEU A 81 -13.11 -1.91 1.89
C LEU A 81 -13.98 -2.11 0.65
N ASP A 82 -14.02 -1.09 -0.20
CA ASP A 82 -14.81 -1.08 -1.43
C ASP A 82 -14.13 -1.89 -2.55
N SER A 83 -12.79 -1.95 -2.52
CA SER A 83 -12.01 -2.65 -3.54
C SER A 83 -10.82 -3.39 -2.92
N PHE A 84 -10.64 -4.64 -3.35
CA PHE A 84 -9.54 -5.49 -2.93
C PHE A 84 -8.99 -6.23 -4.15
N GLU A 85 -7.72 -6.00 -4.46
CA GLU A 85 -7.02 -6.63 -5.56
C GLU A 85 -5.79 -7.35 -5.01
N ILE A 86 -5.67 -8.64 -5.30
CA ILE A 86 -4.43 -9.39 -5.12
C ILE A 86 -4.04 -9.95 -6.48
N ASP A 87 -2.82 -9.66 -6.90
CA ASP A 87 -2.21 -10.32 -8.05
C ASP A 87 -1.24 -11.38 -7.52
N LEU A 88 -1.40 -12.61 -8.00
CA LEU A 88 -0.57 -13.77 -7.67
C LEU A 88 0.08 -14.33 -8.95
N ASP A 89 0.34 -13.47 -9.95
CA ASP A 89 1.00 -13.88 -11.19
C ASP A 89 2.26 -14.71 -10.92
N GLU A 90 2.32 -15.91 -11.48
CA GLU A 90 3.45 -16.84 -11.38
C GLU A 90 4.77 -16.24 -11.89
N ARG A 91 4.70 -15.15 -12.66
CA ARG A 91 5.89 -14.40 -13.11
C ARG A 91 6.46 -13.49 -12.02
N ASP A 92 5.61 -13.03 -11.10
CA ASP A 92 6.00 -12.17 -9.98
C ASP A 92 6.32 -13.01 -8.73
N PHE A 93 5.67 -14.18 -8.62
CA PHE A 93 5.87 -15.17 -7.57
C PHE A 93 6.50 -16.46 -8.11
N ASP A 94 7.79 -16.66 -7.86
CA ASP A 94 8.46 -17.91 -8.22
C ASP A 94 8.21 -18.99 -7.15
N PHE A 95 6.98 -19.50 -7.10
CA PHE A 95 6.61 -20.63 -6.24
C PHE A 95 6.91 -21.99 -6.89
N LYS A 96 7.73 -22.05 -7.93
CA LYS A 96 8.04 -23.30 -8.63
C LYS A 96 8.69 -24.36 -7.74
N GLU A 97 9.27 -23.96 -6.60
CA GLU A 97 9.78 -24.88 -5.57
C GLU A 97 8.70 -25.44 -4.63
N PHE A 98 7.49 -24.87 -4.58
CA PHE A 98 6.44 -25.22 -3.61
C PHE A 98 5.21 -25.91 -4.22
N LEU A 99 5.14 -26.04 -5.55
CA LEU A 99 4.12 -26.83 -6.23
C LEU A 99 4.63 -28.26 -6.44
N PRO A 100 3.94 -29.30 -5.93
CA PRO A 100 4.31 -30.68 -6.25
C PRO A 100 4.09 -30.95 -7.75
N ALA A 101 5.02 -31.71 -8.33
CA ALA A 101 5.00 -32.12 -9.74
C ALA A 101 3.77 -32.97 -10.11
#